data_AF-A0A2D6R4Q8-F1
#
_entry.id   AF-A0A2D6R4Q8-F1
#
_cell.length_a   1.000
_cell.length_b   1.000
_cell.length_c   1.000
_cell.angle_alpha   90.00
_cell.angle_beta   90.00
_cell.angle_gamma   90.00
#
_symmetry.space_group_name_H-M   'P 1'
#
loop_
_entity.id
_entity.type
_entity.pdbx_description
1 polymer ?
#
loop_
_entity_poly.entity_id
_entity_poly.type
_entity_poly.pdbx_seq_one_letter_code
_entity_poly.pdbx_strand_id
1 'polypeptide(L)'
;MSFWQQREAAQRQLDLERGGSRPSVGDRLRVVLAFPNTYYVGMSNLGVQTVHHLFNREPGVACERVFLPPKQVLRALQTSRAPLLSLDSQTPVSDFDVVAFTVSFEWDYVNILTMLRLAGLPVYARERTDRHPLIVLGGAVTFLNPEPLAPFVDVVAVGEGEALVAPLVSAAAATDRRDALRQLATQPGFYVPSLYGVRFRDDGVAGPHEALEPAVQPFVPKATVKTIDDIDPPCTRIFTPHTEFGSR
;
A
#
# COMPACT_ATOMS: atom_id res chain seq x y z
N MET A 1 -24.06 -5.99 -1.89
CA MET A 1 -24.00 -4.62 -2.40
C MET A 1 -23.48 -4.74 -3.81
N SER A 2 -24.23 -4.26 -4.81
CA SER A 2 -23.85 -4.42 -6.20
C SER A 2 -22.66 -3.51 -6.57
N PHE A 3 -22.02 -3.81 -7.70
CA PHE A 3 -20.99 -2.97 -8.30
C PHE A 3 -21.48 -1.51 -8.47
N TRP A 4 -22.73 -1.31 -8.93
CA TRP A 4 -23.32 0.02 -9.08
C TRP A 4 -23.51 0.76 -7.76
N GLN A 5 -23.94 0.06 -6.71
CA GLN A 5 -24.09 0.64 -5.37
C GLN A 5 -22.75 1.08 -4.78
N GLN A 6 -21.66 0.34 -5.05
CA GLN A 6 -20.31 0.78 -4.67
C GLN A 6 -19.95 2.09 -5.36
N ARG A 7 -20.18 2.19 -6.67
CA ARG A 7 -19.82 3.37 -7.44
C ARG A 7 -20.59 4.61 -6.98
N GLU A 8 -21.88 4.48 -6.74
CA GLU A 8 -22.71 5.59 -6.25
C GLU A 8 -22.29 6.05 -4.85
N ALA A 9 -21.96 5.11 -3.95
CA ALA A 9 -21.46 5.46 -2.62
C ALA A 9 -20.09 6.16 -2.67
N ALA A 10 -19.17 5.68 -3.50
CA ALA A 10 -17.87 6.30 -3.73
C ALA A 10 -18.02 7.71 -4.31
N GLN A 11 -18.91 7.90 -5.31
CA GLN A 11 -19.15 9.21 -5.90
C GLN A 11 -19.71 10.20 -4.87
N ARG A 12 -20.71 9.79 -4.07
CA ARG A 12 -21.23 10.62 -2.97
C ARG A 12 -20.14 11.03 -1.99
N GLN A 13 -19.21 10.12 -1.66
CA GLN A 13 -18.11 10.43 -0.77
C GLN A 13 -17.16 11.45 -1.40
N LEU A 14 -16.78 11.27 -2.67
CA LEU A 14 -15.91 12.17 -3.40
C LEU A 14 -16.51 13.57 -3.59
N ASP A 15 -17.82 13.68 -3.77
CA ASP A 15 -18.52 14.96 -3.93
C ASP A 15 -18.45 15.83 -2.66
N LEU A 16 -18.15 15.21 -1.51
CA LEU A 16 -17.94 15.90 -0.24
C LEU A 16 -16.49 16.35 -0.05
N GLU A 17 -15.54 15.80 -0.81
CA GLU A 17 -14.11 16.11 -0.67
C GLU A 17 -13.74 17.44 -1.34
N ARG A 18 -12.76 18.14 -0.76
CA ARG A 18 -12.12 19.35 -1.33
C ARG A 18 -10.61 19.20 -1.28
N GLY A 19 -9.92 19.70 -2.31
CA GLY A 19 -8.44 19.68 -2.38
C GLY A 19 -7.83 18.38 -2.90
N GLY A 20 -8.63 17.35 -3.16
CA GLY A 20 -8.18 16.14 -3.85
C GLY A 20 -7.99 16.37 -5.35
N SER A 21 -6.84 15.98 -5.88
CA SER A 21 -6.61 15.86 -7.33
C SER A 21 -7.07 14.48 -7.80
N ARG A 22 -7.84 14.42 -8.89
CA ARG A 22 -8.15 13.15 -9.57
C ARG A 22 -7.06 12.89 -10.61
N PRO A 23 -6.19 11.90 -10.42
CA PRO A 23 -5.13 11.65 -11.40
C PRO A 23 -5.74 11.15 -12.72
N SER A 24 -5.32 11.73 -13.84
CA SER A 24 -5.65 11.17 -15.16
C SER A 24 -4.87 9.87 -15.36
N VAL A 25 -5.57 8.79 -15.70
CA VAL A 25 -5.01 7.42 -15.72
C VAL A 25 -3.99 7.25 -16.85
N GLY A 26 -4.34 7.52 -18.12
CA GLY A 26 -3.40 7.51 -19.25
C GLY A 26 -2.42 6.33 -19.26
N ASP A 27 -1.17 6.60 -19.66
CA ASP A 27 -0.04 5.64 -19.62
C ASP A 27 0.73 5.69 -18.29
N ARG A 28 0.09 6.12 -17.19
CA ARG A 28 0.74 6.26 -15.88
C ARG A 28 0.76 4.95 -15.11
N LEU A 29 1.80 4.76 -14.30
CA LEU A 29 1.86 3.69 -13.30
C LEU A 29 0.70 3.86 -12.32
N ARG A 30 -0.17 2.86 -12.24
CA ARG A 30 -1.37 2.87 -11.42
C ARG A 30 -1.05 2.31 -10.04
N VAL A 31 -1.09 3.19 -9.05
CA VAL A 31 -0.90 2.83 -7.65
C VAL A 31 -2.25 2.97 -6.94
N VAL A 32 -2.59 2.02 -6.09
CA VAL A 32 -3.67 2.20 -5.12
C VAL A 32 -3.09 2.15 -3.70
N LEU A 33 -3.21 3.27 -3.00
CA LEU A 33 -2.89 3.39 -1.58
C LEU A 33 -4.03 2.77 -0.76
N ALA A 34 -3.78 1.57 -0.26
CA ALA A 34 -4.72 0.83 0.56
C ALA A 34 -4.52 1.16 2.05
N PHE A 35 -5.58 1.63 2.69
CA PHE A 35 -5.63 1.77 4.14
C PHE A 35 -6.51 0.66 4.72
N PRO A 36 -5.97 -0.27 5.54
CA PRO A 36 -6.69 -1.44 6.05
C PRO A 36 -7.65 -1.11 7.21
N ASN A 37 -8.28 0.07 7.16
CA ASN A 37 -9.30 0.51 8.10
C ASN A 37 -10.33 1.38 7.35
N THR A 38 -11.32 1.87 8.07
CA THR A 38 -12.40 2.69 7.50
C THR A 38 -11.88 3.99 6.88
N TYR A 39 -12.63 4.52 5.92
CA TYR A 39 -12.39 5.83 5.32
C TYR A 39 -12.19 6.93 6.37
N TYR A 40 -13.03 6.94 7.43
CA TYR A 40 -12.93 7.91 8.52
C TYR A 40 -11.53 7.94 9.13
N VAL A 41 -11.03 6.77 9.53
CA VAL A 41 -9.73 6.65 10.20
C VAL A 41 -8.60 6.99 9.23
N GLY A 42 -8.69 6.51 7.97
CA GLY A 42 -7.67 6.75 6.96
C GLY A 42 -7.55 8.22 6.55
N MET A 43 -8.67 8.91 6.35
CA MET A 43 -8.66 10.34 6.04
C MET A 43 -8.39 11.23 7.26
N SER A 44 -8.53 10.69 8.47
CA SER A 44 -8.06 11.29 9.73
C SER A 44 -6.60 10.97 10.06
N ASN A 45 -5.83 10.48 9.08
CA ASN A 45 -4.42 10.14 9.24
C ASN A 45 -3.56 10.97 8.29
N LEU A 46 -2.71 11.85 8.84
CA LEU A 46 -1.81 12.69 8.05
C LEU A 46 -0.78 11.88 7.26
N GLY A 47 -0.31 10.75 7.79
CA GLY A 47 0.61 9.87 7.07
C GLY A 47 -0.01 9.28 5.79
N VAL A 48 -1.29 8.93 5.82
CA VAL A 48 -2.03 8.47 4.62
C VAL A 48 -2.12 9.61 3.59
N GLN A 49 -2.49 10.81 4.02
CA GLN A 49 -2.58 11.97 3.11
C GLN A 49 -1.22 12.35 2.53
N THR A 50 -0.15 12.30 3.35
CA THR A 50 1.22 12.57 2.92
C THR A 50 1.67 11.56 1.87
N VAL A 51 1.55 10.25 2.13
CA VAL A 51 1.99 9.22 1.16
C VAL A 51 1.18 9.30 -0.14
N HIS A 52 -0.14 9.52 -0.05
CA HIS A 52 -0.98 9.74 -1.24
C HIS A 52 -0.50 10.95 -2.05
N HIS A 53 -0.14 12.05 -1.37
CA HIS A 53 0.40 13.23 -2.02
C HIS A 53 1.76 12.97 -2.66
N LEU A 54 2.67 12.28 -1.97
CA LEU A 54 4.00 11.93 -2.48
C LEU A 54 3.90 11.13 -3.78
N PHE A 55 3.08 10.07 -3.81
CA PHE A 55 2.88 9.31 -5.04
C PHE A 55 2.33 10.17 -6.18
N ASN A 56 1.35 11.04 -5.93
CA ASN A 56 0.76 11.88 -6.96
C ASN A 56 1.66 13.08 -7.37
N ARG A 57 2.77 13.32 -6.67
CA ARG A 57 3.83 14.24 -7.11
C ARG A 57 4.85 13.57 -8.02
N GLU A 58 4.98 12.25 -7.97
CA GLU A 58 5.90 11.53 -8.84
C GLU A 58 5.44 11.60 -10.30
N PRO A 59 6.32 12.03 -11.23
CA PRO A 59 6.00 12.05 -12.64
C PRO A 59 5.58 10.67 -13.16
N GLY A 60 4.47 10.61 -13.88
CA GLY A 60 4.01 9.36 -14.49
C GLY A 60 3.28 8.41 -13.53
N VAL A 61 2.89 8.86 -12.34
CA VAL A 61 2.11 8.05 -11.38
C VAL A 61 0.68 8.56 -11.26
N ALA A 62 -0.27 7.63 -11.17
CA ALA A 62 -1.65 7.89 -10.80
C ALA A 62 -1.96 7.09 -9.53
N CYS A 63 -1.99 7.76 -8.38
CA CYS A 63 -2.25 7.12 -7.10
C CYS A 63 -3.69 7.39 -6.64
N GLU A 64 -4.45 6.32 -6.48
CA GLU A 64 -5.82 6.32 -5.95
C GLU A 64 -5.86 5.74 -4.54
N ARG A 65 -6.98 5.90 -3.83
CA ARG A 65 -7.15 5.41 -2.45
C ARG A 65 -8.12 4.25 -2.42
N VAL A 66 -7.90 3.32 -1.51
CA VAL A 66 -8.90 2.29 -1.17
C VAL A 66 -8.90 2.04 0.34
N PHE A 67 -10.08 1.83 0.90
CA PHE A 67 -10.29 1.64 2.34
C PHE A 67 -11.01 0.34 2.60
N LEU A 68 -10.86 -0.19 3.81
CA LEU A 68 -11.65 -1.34 4.24
C LEU A 68 -13.14 -0.95 4.31
N PRO A 69 -14.04 -1.64 3.61
CA PRO A 69 -15.46 -1.35 3.70
C PRO A 69 -16.03 -1.62 5.11
N PRO A 70 -16.99 -0.82 5.60
CA PRO A 70 -17.67 -1.10 6.87
C PRO A 70 -18.26 -2.52 6.89
N LYS A 71 -18.34 -3.15 8.08
CA LYS A 71 -18.74 -4.56 8.25
C LYS A 71 -20.00 -4.97 7.47
N GLN A 72 -21.00 -4.10 7.41
CA GLN A 72 -22.25 -4.34 6.67
C GLN A 72 -22.01 -4.41 5.16
N VAL A 73 -21.23 -3.45 4.62
CA VAL A 73 -20.83 -3.41 3.22
C VAL A 73 -19.95 -4.61 2.89
N LEU A 74 -18.96 -4.89 3.73
CA LEU A 74 -18.05 -6.03 3.60
C LEU A 74 -18.80 -7.35 3.39
N ARG A 75 -19.75 -7.68 4.28
CA ARG A 75 -20.57 -8.90 4.17
C ARG A 75 -21.34 -8.93 2.85
N ALA A 76 -21.86 -7.78 2.46
CA ALA A 76 -22.66 -7.65 1.25
C ALA A 76 -21.81 -7.83 -0.03
N LEU A 77 -20.54 -7.40 -0.02
CA LEU A 77 -19.58 -7.62 -1.12
C LEU A 77 -19.14 -9.08 -1.21
N GLN A 78 -18.87 -9.70 -0.06
CA GLN A 78 -18.52 -11.13 0.02
C GLN A 78 -19.65 -12.01 -0.54
N THR A 79 -20.90 -11.69 -0.18
CA THR A 79 -22.07 -12.45 -0.64
C THR A 79 -22.28 -12.30 -2.15
N SER A 80 -22.13 -11.09 -2.69
CA SER A 80 -22.32 -10.83 -4.12
C SER A 80 -21.09 -11.10 -4.97
N ARG A 81 -19.94 -11.45 -4.36
CA ARG A 81 -18.62 -11.56 -5.03
C ARG A 81 -18.26 -10.34 -5.87
N ALA A 82 -18.71 -9.16 -5.43
CA ALA A 82 -18.38 -7.92 -6.12
C ALA A 82 -16.93 -7.52 -5.79
N PRO A 83 -16.15 -7.03 -6.77
CA PRO A 83 -14.76 -6.67 -6.53
C PRO A 83 -14.66 -5.47 -5.58
N LEU A 84 -13.55 -5.39 -4.84
CA LEU A 84 -13.15 -4.18 -4.14
C LEU A 84 -12.74 -3.11 -5.15
N LEU A 85 -13.33 -1.93 -5.06
CA LEU A 85 -13.06 -0.80 -5.96
C LEU A 85 -12.24 0.27 -5.25
N SER A 86 -11.39 0.98 -6.00
CA SER A 86 -10.79 2.24 -5.55
C SER A 86 -11.87 3.30 -5.27
N LEU A 87 -11.55 4.26 -4.43
CA LEU A 87 -12.45 5.38 -4.15
C LEU A 87 -12.54 6.32 -5.35
N ASP A 88 -11.40 6.70 -5.93
CA ASP A 88 -11.27 7.84 -6.83
C ASP A 88 -11.86 7.60 -8.23
N SER A 89 -11.52 6.49 -8.89
CA SER A 89 -12.07 6.13 -10.20
C SER A 89 -13.03 4.94 -10.18
N GLN A 90 -13.18 4.29 -9.02
CA GLN A 90 -13.94 3.05 -8.87
C GLN A 90 -13.47 1.91 -9.78
N THR A 91 -12.15 1.87 -10.00
CA THR A 91 -11.48 0.75 -10.69
C THR A 91 -11.34 -0.43 -9.72
N PRO A 92 -11.56 -1.68 -10.15
CA PRO A 92 -11.16 -2.86 -9.38
C PRO A 92 -9.71 -2.79 -8.91
N VAL A 93 -9.47 -3.09 -7.63
CA VAL A 93 -8.12 -3.07 -7.03
C VAL A 93 -7.16 -4.04 -7.73
N SER A 94 -7.67 -5.10 -8.36
CA SER A 94 -6.89 -6.04 -9.17
C SER A 94 -6.25 -5.43 -10.42
N ASP A 95 -6.76 -4.28 -10.88
CA ASP A 95 -6.38 -3.68 -12.17
C ASP A 95 -5.33 -2.55 -12.01
N PHE A 96 -4.73 -2.45 -10.82
CA PHE A 96 -3.61 -1.57 -10.52
C PHE A 96 -2.29 -2.32 -10.68
N ASP A 97 -1.20 -1.59 -10.89
CA ASP A 97 0.15 -2.15 -10.99
C ASP A 97 0.76 -2.37 -9.60
N VAL A 98 0.39 -1.50 -8.64
CA VAL A 98 0.87 -1.55 -7.25
C VAL A 98 -0.29 -1.35 -6.28
N VAL A 99 -0.41 -2.23 -5.30
CA VAL A 99 -1.25 -2.04 -4.11
C VAL A 99 -0.33 -1.74 -2.93
N ALA A 100 -0.25 -0.47 -2.56
CA ALA A 100 0.58 -0.01 -1.45
C ALA A 100 -0.27 0.08 -0.18
N PHE A 101 -0.10 -0.87 0.75
CA PHE A 101 -0.70 -0.80 2.07
C PHE A 101 0.08 0.18 2.95
N THR A 102 -0.61 1.12 3.59
CA THR A 102 -0.05 1.93 4.67
C THR A 102 -0.78 1.59 5.96
N VAL A 103 -0.06 1.07 6.95
CA VAL A 103 -0.65 0.41 8.12
C VAL A 103 -0.14 1.08 9.39
N SER A 104 -1.08 1.52 10.23
CA SER A 104 -0.75 2.27 11.46
C SER A 104 -0.61 1.36 12.68
N PHE A 105 -1.39 0.28 12.77
CA PHE A 105 -1.45 -0.58 13.94
C PHE A 105 -1.56 -2.06 13.54
N GLU A 106 -1.02 -2.94 14.38
CA GLU A 106 -0.96 -4.39 14.16
C GLU A 106 -2.35 -5.04 14.11
N TRP A 107 -3.34 -4.42 14.78
CA TRP A 107 -4.73 -4.85 14.70
C TRP A 107 -5.29 -4.86 13.27
N ASP A 108 -4.73 -4.06 12.36
CA ASP A 108 -5.17 -3.99 10.97
C ASP A 108 -4.55 -5.07 10.06
N TYR A 109 -3.66 -5.94 10.57
CA TYR A 109 -3.00 -6.98 9.77
C TYR A 109 -3.99 -7.93 9.10
N VAL A 110 -5.02 -8.35 9.84
CA VAL A 110 -6.08 -9.24 9.30
C VAL A 110 -6.96 -8.54 8.25
N ASN A 111 -7.03 -7.21 8.30
CA ASN A 111 -7.78 -6.41 7.34
C ASN A 111 -7.06 -6.36 5.98
N ILE A 112 -5.73 -6.40 5.96
CA ILE A 112 -4.94 -6.56 4.72
C ILE A 112 -5.36 -7.84 4.00
N LEU A 113 -5.37 -8.98 4.71
CA LEU A 113 -5.78 -10.27 4.14
C LEU A 113 -7.24 -10.25 3.65
N THR A 114 -8.09 -9.54 4.39
CA THR A 114 -9.49 -9.34 3.99
C THR A 114 -9.60 -8.55 2.70
N MET A 115 -8.85 -7.45 2.56
CA MET A 115 -8.84 -6.63 1.35
C MET A 115 -8.27 -7.38 0.14
N LEU A 116 -7.19 -8.15 0.31
CA LEU A 116 -6.64 -9.00 -0.75
C LEU A 116 -7.70 -9.99 -1.27
N ARG A 117 -8.43 -10.65 -0.37
CA ARG A 117 -9.51 -11.58 -0.74
C ARG A 117 -10.66 -10.88 -1.48
N LEU A 118 -11.05 -9.69 -1.06
CA LEU A 118 -12.11 -8.91 -1.74
C LEU A 118 -11.67 -8.40 -3.11
N ALA A 119 -10.38 -8.09 -3.27
CA ALA A 119 -9.79 -7.71 -4.55
C ALA A 119 -9.60 -8.91 -5.49
N GLY A 120 -9.84 -10.14 -5.03
CA GLY A 120 -9.60 -11.34 -5.83
C GLY A 120 -8.11 -11.66 -6.02
N LEU A 121 -7.24 -11.11 -5.17
CA LEU A 121 -5.80 -11.31 -5.24
C LEU A 121 -5.35 -12.51 -4.40
N PRO A 122 -4.33 -13.27 -4.85
CA PRO A 122 -3.72 -14.31 -4.02
C PRO A 122 -3.24 -13.73 -2.69
N VAL A 123 -3.58 -14.42 -1.60
CA VAL A 123 -3.28 -13.96 -0.24
C VAL A 123 -1.80 -14.13 0.06
N TYR A 124 -1.22 -15.28 -0.30
CA TYR A 124 0.21 -15.53 -0.13
C TYR A 124 1.01 -14.95 -1.29
N ALA A 125 2.13 -14.28 -0.98
CA ALA A 125 3.01 -13.67 -1.98
C ALA A 125 3.54 -14.70 -2.99
N ARG A 126 3.85 -15.93 -2.54
CA ARG A 126 4.32 -17.03 -3.39
C ARG A 126 3.34 -17.51 -4.46
N GLU A 127 2.06 -17.16 -4.34
CA GLU A 127 1.00 -17.54 -5.29
C GLU A 127 0.79 -16.46 -6.37
N ARG A 128 1.47 -15.31 -6.25
CA ARG A 128 1.40 -14.22 -7.23
C ARG A 128 2.32 -14.48 -8.41
N THR A 129 1.95 -13.87 -9.54
CA THR A 129 2.64 -13.94 -10.83
C THR A 129 2.69 -12.53 -11.42
N ASP A 130 3.35 -12.34 -12.55
CA ASP A 130 3.49 -11.02 -13.23
C ASP A 130 2.15 -10.40 -13.65
N ARG A 131 1.04 -11.14 -13.60
CA ARG A 131 -0.31 -10.65 -13.87
C ARG A 131 -0.98 -9.98 -12.68
N HIS A 132 -0.36 -10.03 -11.50
CA HIS A 132 -0.91 -9.47 -10.28
C HIS A 132 -0.13 -8.21 -9.89
N PRO A 133 -0.77 -7.23 -9.22
CA PRO A 133 -0.07 -6.08 -8.68
C PRO A 133 1.07 -6.48 -7.75
N LEU A 134 2.05 -5.58 -7.65
CA LEU A 134 3.01 -5.60 -6.56
C LEU A 134 2.30 -5.19 -5.26
N ILE A 135 2.36 -6.04 -4.24
CA ILE A 135 1.80 -5.76 -2.92
C ILE A 135 2.91 -5.23 -2.03
N VAL A 136 2.82 -3.95 -1.68
CA VAL A 136 3.82 -3.25 -0.88
C VAL A 136 3.24 -2.96 0.49
N LEU A 137 4.00 -3.24 1.56
CA LEU A 137 3.65 -2.92 2.94
C LEU A 137 4.47 -1.74 3.43
N GLY A 138 3.82 -0.69 3.88
CA GLY A 138 4.42 0.46 4.54
C GLY A 138 3.64 0.88 5.79
N GLY A 139 3.98 2.05 6.31
CA GLY A 139 3.37 2.63 7.51
C GLY A 139 4.12 2.28 8.80
N ALA A 140 3.64 2.80 9.93
CA ALA A 140 4.35 2.76 11.21
C ALA A 140 4.72 1.33 11.68
N VAL A 141 3.91 0.33 11.32
CA VAL A 141 4.13 -1.07 11.72
C VAL A 141 5.42 -1.66 11.13
N THR A 142 5.94 -1.12 10.02
CA THR A 142 7.18 -1.63 9.40
C THR A 142 8.42 -1.27 10.20
N PHE A 143 8.35 -0.28 11.09
CA PHE A 143 9.41 0.04 12.05
C PHE A 143 9.46 -0.92 13.24
N LEU A 144 8.38 -1.70 13.47
CA LEU A 144 8.27 -2.61 14.60
C LEU A 144 8.75 -4.00 14.19
N ASN A 145 7.84 -4.81 13.65
CA ASN A 145 8.14 -6.14 13.17
C ASN A 145 7.27 -6.45 11.94
N PRO A 146 7.83 -6.42 10.72
CA PRO A 146 7.09 -6.72 9.51
C PRO A 146 6.95 -8.23 9.25
N GLU A 147 7.67 -9.09 9.98
CA GLU A 147 7.74 -10.53 9.73
C GLU A 147 6.38 -11.26 9.75
N PRO A 148 5.42 -10.90 10.63
CA PRO A 148 4.08 -11.53 10.59
C PRO A 148 3.34 -11.32 9.26
N LEU A 149 3.68 -10.26 8.52
CA LEU A 149 3.08 -9.94 7.23
C LEU A 149 3.93 -10.36 6.02
N ALA A 150 5.20 -10.70 6.24
CA ALA A 150 6.15 -11.07 5.19
C ALA A 150 5.64 -12.18 4.23
N PRO A 151 4.91 -13.23 4.67
CA PRO A 151 4.37 -14.24 3.76
C PRO A 151 3.27 -13.74 2.79
N PHE A 152 2.69 -12.56 3.07
CA PHE A 152 1.52 -12.03 2.38
C PHE A 152 1.82 -10.82 1.50
N VAL A 153 3.02 -10.26 1.56
CA VAL A 153 3.42 -9.05 0.83
C VAL A 153 4.67 -9.32 0.03
N ASP A 154 4.86 -8.57 -1.04
CA ASP A 154 5.98 -8.77 -1.95
C ASP A 154 7.18 -7.93 -1.53
N VAL A 155 6.90 -6.74 -1.01
CA VAL A 155 7.90 -5.78 -0.54
C VAL A 155 7.41 -5.13 0.74
N VAL A 156 8.30 -4.97 1.69
CA VAL A 156 8.10 -4.15 2.89
C VAL A 156 8.97 -2.90 2.76
N ALA A 157 8.34 -1.74 2.77
CA ALA A 157 8.96 -0.43 2.77
C ALA A 157 9.13 0.06 4.23
N VAL A 158 10.38 0.13 4.67
CA VAL A 158 10.83 0.47 6.03
C VAL A 158 11.52 1.83 5.99
N GLY A 159 10.92 2.83 6.62
CA GLY A 159 11.47 4.19 6.65
C GLY A 159 10.46 5.25 6.27
N GLU A 160 10.99 6.39 5.86
CA GLU A 160 10.23 7.61 5.52
C GLU A 160 9.76 7.57 4.06
N GLY A 161 8.47 7.89 3.84
CA GLY A 161 7.83 7.77 2.54
C GLY A 161 8.50 8.63 1.46
N GLU A 162 9.01 9.79 1.87
CA GLU A 162 9.75 10.76 1.05
C GLU A 162 11.00 10.14 0.40
N ALA A 163 11.66 9.21 1.10
CA ALA A 163 12.84 8.51 0.59
C ALA A 163 12.49 7.21 -0.16
N LEU A 164 11.27 6.70 0.01
CA LEU A 164 10.84 5.38 -0.49
C LEU A 164 10.03 5.47 -1.79
N VAL A 165 9.22 6.51 -1.98
CA VAL A 165 8.25 6.58 -3.08
C VAL A 165 8.95 6.58 -4.45
N ALA A 166 9.95 7.43 -4.68
CA ALA A 166 10.62 7.50 -5.98
C ALA A 166 11.36 6.21 -6.37
N PRO A 167 12.16 5.55 -5.51
CA PRO A 167 12.75 4.25 -5.82
C PRO A 167 11.70 3.16 -6.07
N LEU A 168 10.58 3.17 -5.32
CA LEU A 168 9.48 2.24 -5.52
C LEU A 168 8.85 2.37 -6.89
N VAL A 169 8.53 3.61 -7.29
CA VAL A 169 7.95 3.92 -8.60
C VAL A 169 8.91 3.54 -9.72
N SER A 170 10.20 3.88 -9.56
CA SER A 170 11.24 3.54 -10.53
C SER A 170 11.35 2.04 -10.77
N ALA A 171 11.33 1.22 -9.71
CA ALA A 171 11.38 -0.23 -9.83
C ALA A 171 10.05 -0.84 -10.32
N ALA A 172 8.91 -0.30 -9.91
CA ALA A 172 7.59 -0.78 -10.35
C ALA A 172 7.30 -0.47 -11.82
N ALA A 173 7.97 0.55 -12.39
CA ALA A 173 7.96 0.82 -13.82
C ALA A 173 8.86 -0.13 -14.64
N ALA A 174 9.60 -1.04 -14.00
CA ALA A 174 10.42 -2.04 -14.70
C ALA A 174 9.56 -3.04 -15.48
N THR A 175 10.15 -3.69 -16.49
CA THR A 175 9.42 -4.56 -17.43
C THR A 175 8.95 -5.88 -16.82
N ASP A 176 9.60 -6.37 -15.76
CA ASP A 176 9.17 -7.58 -15.07
C ASP A 176 9.28 -7.47 -13.55
N ARG A 177 8.43 -8.24 -12.85
CA ARG A 177 8.30 -8.22 -11.39
C ARG A 177 9.57 -8.68 -10.68
N ARG A 178 10.28 -9.65 -11.26
CA ARG A 178 11.46 -10.25 -10.62
C ARG A 178 12.59 -9.22 -10.55
N ASP A 179 12.78 -8.47 -11.61
CA ASP A 179 13.75 -7.40 -11.70
C ASP A 179 13.36 -6.21 -10.83
N ALA A 180 12.07 -5.86 -10.77
CA ALA A 180 11.56 -4.88 -9.82
C ALA A 180 11.89 -5.26 -8.36
N LEU A 181 11.62 -6.51 -7.96
CA LEU A 181 11.90 -7.01 -6.62
C LEU A 181 13.39 -6.99 -6.28
N ARG A 182 14.25 -7.39 -7.22
CA ARG A 182 15.70 -7.33 -7.03
C ARG A 182 16.21 -5.92 -6.92
N GLN A 183 15.78 -5.04 -7.81
CA GLN A 183 16.16 -3.64 -7.77
C GLN A 183 15.82 -3.03 -6.41
N LEU A 184 14.60 -3.26 -5.91
CA LEU A 184 14.19 -2.79 -4.59
C LEU A 184 15.05 -3.37 -3.48
N ALA A 185 15.36 -4.67 -3.49
CA ALA A 185 16.19 -5.29 -2.47
C ALA A 185 17.65 -4.78 -2.41
N THR A 186 18.12 -4.06 -3.44
CA THR A 186 19.41 -3.36 -3.40
C THR A 186 19.35 -1.97 -2.75
N GLN A 187 18.15 -1.41 -2.59
CA GLN A 187 17.93 -0.06 -2.09
C GLN A 187 17.69 -0.05 -0.58
N PRO A 188 18.14 0.99 0.14
CA PRO A 188 17.77 1.20 1.53
C PRO A 188 16.25 1.24 1.70
N GLY A 189 15.77 0.62 2.78
CA GLY A 189 14.38 0.66 3.20
C GLY A 189 13.46 -0.33 2.50
N PHE A 190 13.97 -1.24 1.66
CA PHE A 190 13.13 -2.27 1.06
C PHE A 190 13.57 -3.67 1.48
N TYR A 191 12.70 -4.32 2.26
CA TYR A 191 12.82 -5.73 2.59
C TYR A 191 11.92 -6.53 1.64
N VAL A 192 12.50 -7.48 0.92
CA VAL A 192 11.78 -8.35 -0.04
C VAL A 192 11.79 -9.79 0.50
N PRO A 193 10.72 -10.25 1.17
CA PRO A 193 10.73 -11.52 1.91
C PRO A 193 11.18 -12.73 1.08
N SER A 194 10.82 -12.79 -0.20
CA SER A 194 11.19 -13.91 -1.08
C SER A 194 12.69 -14.03 -1.37
N LEU A 195 13.48 -13.01 -1.02
CA LEU A 195 14.93 -12.97 -1.23
C LEU A 195 15.72 -13.23 0.07
N TYR A 196 15.03 -13.59 1.16
CA TYR A 196 15.64 -13.96 2.42
C TYR A 196 15.17 -15.34 2.88
N GLY A 197 16.10 -16.12 3.44
CA GLY A 197 15.81 -17.37 4.15
C GLY A 197 15.85 -17.13 5.66
N VAL A 198 14.93 -17.75 6.39
CA VAL A 198 14.95 -17.78 7.86
C VAL A 198 15.16 -19.22 8.29
N ARG A 199 16.22 -19.47 9.07
CA ARG A 199 16.45 -20.77 9.72
C ARG A 199 15.89 -20.70 11.14
N PHE A 200 15.02 -21.63 11.48
CA PHE A 200 14.53 -21.76 12.86
C PHE A 200 15.43 -22.74 13.61
N ARG A 201 15.76 -22.39 14.85
CA ARG A 201 16.42 -23.31 15.78
C ARG A 201 15.42 -24.34 16.30
N ASP A 202 15.93 -25.38 16.95
CA ASP A 202 15.12 -26.48 17.51
C ASP A 202 14.07 -26.01 18.55
N ASP A 203 14.29 -24.85 19.17
CA ASP A 203 13.36 -24.22 20.12
C ASP A 203 12.32 -23.29 19.46
N GLY A 204 12.27 -23.25 18.12
CA GLY A 204 11.33 -22.44 17.35
C GLY A 204 11.72 -20.96 17.25
N VAL A 205 12.86 -20.55 17.80
CA VAL A 205 13.36 -19.18 17.66
C VAL A 205 13.96 -18.99 16.27
N ALA A 206 13.54 -17.92 15.58
CA ALA A 206 14.11 -17.53 14.30
C ALA A 206 15.58 -17.11 14.47
N GLY A 207 16.46 -17.69 13.64
CA GLY A 207 17.81 -17.21 13.41
C GLY A 207 17.83 -15.95 12.56
N PRO A 208 19.03 -15.41 12.26
CA PRO A 208 19.15 -14.24 11.40
C PRO A 208 18.64 -14.55 9.98
N HIS A 209 18.04 -13.56 9.35
CA HIS A 209 17.68 -13.62 7.93
C HIS A 209 18.96 -13.70 7.08
N GLU A 210 19.01 -14.69 6.20
CA GLU A 210 20.11 -14.90 5.26
C GLU A 210 19.67 -14.46 3.87
N ALA A 211 20.40 -13.53 3.24
CA ALA A 211 20.16 -13.16 1.85
C ALA A 211 20.36 -14.38 0.94
N LEU A 212 19.39 -14.65 0.06
CA LEU A 212 19.42 -15.80 -0.85
C LEU A 212 20.17 -15.51 -2.15
N GLU A 213 20.38 -14.24 -2.48
CA GLU A 213 21.11 -13.80 -3.66
C GLU A 213 22.28 -12.87 -3.27
N PRO A 214 23.46 -12.96 -3.93
CA PRO A 214 24.62 -12.13 -3.58
C PRO A 214 24.41 -10.62 -3.70
N ALA A 215 23.49 -10.19 -4.56
CA ALA A 215 23.18 -8.77 -4.79
C ALA A 215 22.26 -8.16 -3.72
N VAL A 216 21.65 -8.99 -2.87
CA VAL A 216 20.70 -8.57 -1.84
C VAL A 216 21.44 -8.21 -0.56
N GLN A 217 21.08 -7.08 0.05
CA GLN A 217 21.75 -6.64 1.27
C GLN A 217 21.43 -7.61 2.44
N PRO A 218 22.42 -8.04 3.24
CA PRO A 218 22.17 -8.94 4.37
C PRO A 218 21.37 -8.26 5.50
N PHE A 219 21.38 -6.92 5.55
CA PHE A 219 20.62 -6.11 6.47
C PHE A 219 19.88 -5.04 5.68
N VAL A 220 18.62 -4.77 6.05
CA VAL A 220 17.80 -3.75 5.40
C VAL A 220 17.84 -2.48 6.26
N PRO A 221 18.68 -1.48 5.94
CA PRO A 221 18.66 -0.22 6.67
C PRO A 221 17.36 0.51 6.38
N LYS A 222 16.82 1.23 7.37
CA LYS A 222 15.67 2.13 7.13
C LYS A 222 16.04 3.21 6.11
N ALA A 223 15.11 3.55 5.22
CA ALA A 223 15.24 4.74 4.38
C ALA A 223 14.89 5.98 5.20
N THR A 224 15.74 7.00 5.14
CA THR A 224 15.53 8.28 5.83
C THR A 224 15.95 9.43 4.93
N VAL A 225 15.24 10.54 5.03
CA VAL A 225 15.65 11.80 4.42
C VAL A 225 16.85 12.37 5.16
N LYS A 226 17.73 13.05 4.43
CA LYS A 226 18.97 13.62 5.00
C LYS A 226 18.73 14.95 5.69
N THR A 227 17.73 15.70 5.21
CA THR A 227 17.31 16.99 5.75
C THR A 227 15.79 17.12 5.60
N ILE A 228 15.19 17.95 6.46
CA ILE A 228 13.78 18.33 6.41
C ILE A 228 13.56 19.69 5.75
N ASP A 229 14.63 20.37 5.34
CA ASP A 229 14.55 21.75 4.80
C ASP A 229 13.65 21.84 3.54
N ASP A 230 13.66 20.79 2.73
CA ASP A 230 12.88 20.70 1.49
C ASP A 230 11.61 19.85 1.63
N ILE A 231 11.19 19.54 2.86
CA ILE A 231 10.04 18.66 3.13
C ILE A 231 8.94 19.46 3.81
N ASP A 232 7.78 19.51 3.15
CA ASP A 232 6.58 20.06 3.75
C ASP A 232 6.17 19.21 4.97
N PRO A 233 5.88 19.82 6.13
CA PRO A 233 5.36 19.06 7.26
C PRO A 233 4.03 18.38 6.88
N PRO A 234 3.73 17.20 7.45
CA PRO A 234 2.46 16.54 7.24
C PRO A 234 1.29 17.48 7.54
N CYS A 235 0.42 17.66 6.55
CA CYS A 235 -0.70 18.58 6.63
C CYS A 235 -1.90 18.04 5.85
N THR A 236 -3.08 18.49 6.21
CA THR A 236 -4.31 18.14 5.50
C THR A 236 -4.27 18.72 4.09
N ARG A 237 -4.28 17.84 3.09
CA ARG A 237 -4.38 18.17 1.66
C ARG A 237 -5.78 17.92 1.12
N ILE A 238 -6.45 16.89 1.65
CA ILE A 238 -7.82 16.52 1.29
C ILE A 238 -8.72 16.79 2.48
N PHE A 239 -9.61 17.77 2.33
CA PHE A 239 -10.63 18.11 3.32
C PHE A 239 -11.88 17.31 3.00
N THR A 240 -12.41 16.60 3.98
CA THR A 240 -13.67 15.87 3.85
C THR A 240 -14.47 16.10 5.12
N PRO A 241 -15.78 16.39 5.02
CA PRO A 241 -16.61 16.48 6.21
C PRO A 241 -16.63 15.12 6.92
N HIS A 242 -16.93 15.17 8.22
CA HIS A 242 -17.05 13.98 9.07
C HIS A 242 -15.74 13.18 9.22
N THR A 243 -14.59 13.86 9.25
CA THR A 243 -13.30 13.31 9.70
C THR A 243 -12.63 14.31 10.64
N GLU A 244 -11.57 13.90 11.34
CA GLU A 244 -10.85 14.78 12.29
C GLU A 244 -10.28 16.04 11.61
N PHE A 245 -10.07 16.02 10.29
CA PHE A 245 -9.51 17.13 9.53
C PHE A 245 -10.54 17.82 8.61
N GLY A 246 -11.82 17.66 8.90
CA GLY A 246 -12.91 18.11 8.02
C GLY A 246 -13.25 19.59 8.05
N SER A 247 -12.76 20.35 9.04
CA SER A 247 -13.02 21.79 9.15
C SER A 247 -11.90 22.62 8.50
N ARG A 248 -12.27 23.46 7.55
CA ARG A 248 -11.65 24.78 7.35
C ARG A 248 -12.71 25.84 7.61
#